data_AF-A0AA36NE88-F1
#
_entry.id   AF-A0AA36NE88-F1
#
_cell.length_a   1.000
_cell.length_b   1.000
_cell.length_c   1.000
_cell.angle_alpha   90.00
_cell.angle_beta   90.00
_cell.angle_gamma   90.00
#
_symmetry.space_group_name_H-M   'P 1'
#
loop_
_entity.id
_entity.type
_entity.pdbx_description
1 polymer ?
#
loop_
_entity_poly.entity_id
_entity_poly.type
_entity_poly.pdbx_seq_one_letter_code
_entity_poly.pdbx_strand_id
1 'polypeptide(L)'
;MSREGASTVALGEVDNAYYNGPSVGTVEELRGAIHDPSLWSVENARPEDRRILSFTISSGSNTTMSETMTTTFGNSTMMTTTATTTFETTTPMETTTMAPTTTMAPTTTTMAPTTTTAAVGESNSGFRMASAGLAGLLLADNAYRISTDGSFDRGHWNTVLGDQEIPQSGRSYWEVKIVKKPTDAFEYIGVAEPTADVTMPLIKNRKGKGWFWGSDWHESWVYTFMEMKPGMNDKKMETHKNIADGAVKLGLFDKKVLDDQWYRNIKDLWTGPGTHVGMLADDYWPPFQKGTVVGIDVDMDDGSLAFWGNGQFLGVVKDNEGKPVNLKGKKVVPAMSVYGRNTGAVKQNTIMEIRTGLDAPSRPGK
;
A
#
# COMPACT_ATOMS: atom_id res chain seq x y z
N MET A 1 25.58 -25.48 28.29
CA MET A 1 25.51 -24.05 27.93
C MET A 1 24.21 -23.85 27.15
N SER A 2 23.20 -23.27 27.77
CA SER A 2 21.99 -22.80 27.07
C SER A 2 22.34 -21.53 26.30
N ARG A 3 21.99 -21.47 25.01
CA ARG A 3 22.07 -20.21 24.25
C ARG A 3 20.84 -19.38 24.62
N GLU A 4 21.06 -18.20 25.21
CA GLU A 4 19.99 -17.24 25.49
C GLU A 4 19.59 -16.48 24.21
N GLY A 5 18.31 -16.10 24.14
CA GLY A 5 17.74 -15.07 23.26
C GLY A 5 18.35 -14.86 21.87
N ALA A 6 17.81 -15.56 20.86
CA ALA A 6 17.99 -15.14 19.47
C ALA A 6 17.29 -13.78 19.26
N SER A 7 18.06 -12.77 18.85
CA SER A 7 17.54 -11.49 18.33
C SER A 7 17.48 -11.54 16.81
N THR A 8 16.58 -10.76 16.18
CA THR A 8 16.37 -10.76 14.73
C THR A 8 16.55 -9.35 14.15
N VAL A 9 17.34 -9.21 13.10
CA VAL A 9 17.58 -7.94 12.39
C VAL A 9 17.22 -8.12 10.92
N ALA A 10 16.23 -7.36 10.46
CA ALA A 10 15.78 -7.33 9.08
C ALA A 10 16.21 -6.00 8.42
N LEU A 11 17.45 -5.96 7.94
CA LEU A 11 17.97 -4.80 7.20
C LEU A 11 17.48 -4.87 5.75
N GLY A 12 16.51 -4.03 5.42
CA GLY A 12 16.03 -3.85 4.05
C GLY A 12 16.99 -3.03 3.19
N GLU A 13 16.81 -3.14 1.87
CA GLU A 13 17.63 -2.52 0.84
C GLU A 13 17.62 -0.98 0.92
N VAL A 14 18.80 -0.38 0.74
CA VAL A 14 19.00 1.07 0.61
C VAL A 14 19.48 1.35 -0.81
N ASP A 15 19.20 2.53 -1.36
CA ASP A 15 19.77 3.01 -2.64
C ASP A 15 21.27 2.62 -2.76
N ASN A 16 21.53 1.57 -3.54
CA ASN A 16 22.83 0.95 -3.82
C ASN A 16 23.55 0.16 -2.70
N ALA A 17 22.96 -0.10 -1.52
CA ALA A 17 23.62 -0.89 -0.46
C ALA A 17 22.75 -2.02 0.12
N TYR A 18 23.23 -3.25 0.01
CA TYR A 18 22.59 -4.48 0.51
C TYR A 18 23.43 -5.13 1.61
N TYR A 19 22.78 -5.56 2.70
CA TYR A 19 23.41 -6.28 3.80
C TYR A 19 23.31 -7.79 3.59
N ASN A 20 24.46 -8.46 3.54
CA ASN A 20 24.60 -9.91 3.36
C ASN A 20 24.89 -10.67 4.68
N GLY A 21 24.88 -9.98 5.83
CA GLY A 21 25.18 -10.61 7.11
C GLY A 21 24.02 -11.39 7.72
N PRO A 22 24.24 -12.10 8.84
CA PRO A 22 23.19 -12.81 9.56
C PRO A 22 22.05 -11.87 9.98
N SER A 23 20.82 -12.34 9.76
CA SER A 23 19.58 -11.71 10.22
C SER A 23 19.09 -12.24 11.57
N VAL A 24 19.72 -13.28 12.12
CA VAL A 24 19.42 -13.88 13.43
C VAL A 24 20.73 -14.19 14.15
N GLY A 25 20.82 -13.84 15.44
CA GLY A 25 22.00 -14.12 16.27
C GLY A 25 21.85 -13.59 17.70
N THR A 26 22.90 -13.71 18.52
CA THR A 26 23.01 -12.93 19.77
C THR A 26 23.20 -11.45 19.47
N VAL A 27 23.05 -10.59 20.49
CA VAL A 27 23.32 -9.15 20.35
C VAL A 27 24.76 -8.90 19.91
N GLU A 28 25.72 -9.67 20.41
CA GLU A 28 27.14 -9.58 20.06
C GLU A 28 27.41 -10.04 18.62
N GLU A 29 26.80 -11.14 18.19
CA GLU A 29 26.92 -11.65 16.81
C GLU A 29 26.37 -10.63 15.80
N LEU A 30 25.19 -10.06 16.08
CA LEU A 30 24.55 -9.07 15.23
C LEU A 30 25.27 -7.72 15.25
N ARG A 31 25.75 -7.26 16.42
CA ARG A 31 26.57 -6.04 16.52
C ARG A 31 27.86 -6.19 15.72
N GLY A 32 28.53 -7.34 15.83
CA GLY A 32 29.73 -7.66 15.04
C GLY A 32 29.44 -7.61 13.54
N ALA A 33 28.38 -8.27 13.09
CA ALA A 33 28.01 -8.34 11.68
C ALA A 33 27.57 -6.99 11.08
N ILE A 34 26.78 -6.19 11.80
CA ILE A 34 26.34 -4.86 11.34
C ILE A 34 27.53 -3.91 11.12
N HIS A 35 28.54 -4.00 11.98
CA HIS A 35 29.75 -3.18 11.90
C HIS A 35 30.85 -3.75 10.98
N ASP A 36 30.75 -5.00 10.53
CA ASP A 36 31.68 -5.58 9.54
C ASP A 36 31.41 -4.98 8.15
N PRO A 37 32.34 -4.20 7.55
CA PRO A 37 32.15 -3.61 6.23
C PRO A 37 32.03 -4.65 5.11
N SER A 38 32.58 -5.87 5.28
CA SER A 38 32.56 -6.92 4.26
C SER A 38 31.17 -7.53 4.05
N LEU A 39 30.26 -7.36 5.00
CA LEU A 39 28.87 -7.83 4.92
C LEU A 39 27.94 -6.82 4.24
N TRP A 40 28.48 -5.78 3.58
CA TRP A 40 27.73 -4.78 2.83
C TRP A 40 28.21 -4.71 1.37
N SER A 41 27.28 -4.61 0.41
CA SER A 41 27.54 -4.91 -1.01
C SER A 41 28.28 -3.84 -1.84
N VAL A 42 28.71 -2.70 -1.28
CA VAL A 42 29.37 -1.61 -2.04
C VAL A 42 30.41 -0.83 -1.23
N GLU A 43 31.47 -0.39 -1.92
CA GLU A 43 32.54 0.48 -1.38
C GLU A 43 32.14 1.95 -1.21
N ASN A 44 31.04 2.40 -1.83
CA ASN A 44 30.68 3.83 -1.91
C ASN A 44 29.64 4.32 -0.88
N ALA A 45 29.04 3.44 -0.09
CA ALA A 45 28.19 3.86 1.02
C ALA A 45 29.06 4.12 2.26
N ARG A 46 29.26 5.40 2.61
CA ARG A 46 29.88 5.72 3.89
C ARG A 46 28.98 5.19 5.03
N PRO A 47 29.51 4.90 6.23
CA PRO A 47 28.68 4.44 7.34
C PRO A 47 27.46 5.35 7.62
N GLU A 48 27.59 6.66 7.40
CA GLU A 48 26.51 7.65 7.50
C GLU A 48 25.42 7.60 6.41
N ASP A 49 25.63 6.88 5.30
CA ASP A 49 24.67 6.73 4.19
C ASP A 49 23.80 5.46 4.32
N ARG A 50 24.19 4.50 5.17
CA ARG A 50 23.49 3.23 5.40
C ARG A 50 22.19 3.46 6.16
N ARG A 51 21.03 3.45 5.49
CA ARG A 51 19.71 3.61 6.15
C ARG A 51 19.21 2.28 6.74
N ILE A 52 18.46 2.39 7.84
CA ILE A 52 17.83 1.26 8.52
C ILE A 52 16.32 1.31 8.27
N LEU A 53 15.77 0.25 7.66
CA LEU A 53 14.33 0.17 7.36
C LEU A 53 13.50 -0.53 8.46
N SER A 54 14.05 -1.56 9.13
CA SER A 54 13.38 -2.23 10.26
C SER A 54 14.36 -3.03 11.14
N PHE A 55 13.91 -3.48 12.32
CA PHE A 55 14.54 -4.53 13.14
C PHE A 55 13.57 -5.08 14.20
N THR A 56 13.79 -6.31 14.69
CA THR A 56 12.87 -7.03 15.59
C THR A 56 13.62 -7.74 16.71
N ILE A 57 13.78 -7.07 17.86
CA ILE A 57 14.44 -7.65 19.04
C ILE A 57 13.45 -8.57 19.78
N SER A 58 13.71 -9.87 19.76
CA SER A 58 12.96 -10.89 20.52
C SER A 58 13.71 -11.31 21.78
N SER A 59 13.12 -11.07 22.96
CA SER A 59 13.62 -11.60 24.25
C SER A 59 12.92 -12.92 24.61
N GLY A 60 13.66 -14.03 24.64
CA GLY A 60 13.08 -15.36 24.88
C GLY A 60 12.87 -15.68 26.36
N SER A 61 11.59 -15.86 26.79
CA SER A 61 11.17 -16.35 28.12
C SER A 61 9.66 -16.72 28.17
N ASN A 62 9.22 -18.00 28.25
CA ASN A 62 7.80 -18.49 28.08
C ASN A 62 7.01 -19.04 29.32
N THR A 63 5.72 -19.37 29.17
CA THR A 63 4.93 -20.27 30.06
C THR A 63 4.65 -19.71 31.46
N THR A 64 3.39 -19.41 31.80
CA THR A 64 2.26 -20.36 31.75
C THR A 64 1.04 -19.85 30.97
N MET A 65 0.09 -20.74 30.68
CA MET A 65 -0.97 -20.61 29.65
C MET A 65 -2.01 -19.50 29.84
N SER A 66 -2.36 -18.88 28.72
CA SER A 66 -3.67 -18.30 28.39
C SER A 66 -3.91 -18.51 26.88
N GLU A 67 -5.15 -18.40 26.39
CA GLU A 67 -5.48 -18.70 24.98
C GLU A 67 -4.70 -17.79 24.01
N THR A 68 -4.09 -18.40 23.00
CA THR A 68 -3.20 -17.73 22.04
C THR A 68 -3.59 -18.10 20.62
N MET A 69 -3.71 -17.10 19.74
CA MET A 69 -3.68 -17.34 18.30
C MET A 69 -2.22 -17.66 17.90
N THR A 70 -1.97 -18.92 17.58
CA THR A 70 -0.63 -19.53 17.57
C THR A 70 0.32 -19.06 16.47
N THR A 71 1.54 -18.69 16.87
CA THR A 71 2.79 -19.18 16.24
C THR A 71 3.90 -19.15 17.30
N THR A 72 4.54 -20.29 17.61
CA THR A 72 5.20 -20.52 18.93
C THR A 72 6.44 -21.43 18.85
N PHE A 73 7.49 -21.23 19.69
CA PHE A 73 8.29 -22.32 20.36
C PHE A 73 9.34 -21.84 21.44
N GLY A 74 9.22 -22.30 22.73
CA GLY A 74 10.22 -22.38 23.87
C GLY A 74 10.93 -21.12 24.49
N ASN A 75 11.19 -20.94 25.81
CA ASN A 75 10.67 -21.51 27.10
C ASN A 75 10.89 -20.56 28.36
N SER A 76 10.14 -20.69 29.49
CA SER A 76 10.23 -20.02 30.86
C SER A 76 10.18 -18.45 31.09
N THR A 77 9.15 -17.87 31.80
CA THR A 77 8.62 -16.45 31.86
C THR A 77 8.59 -15.84 33.28
N MET A 78 8.60 -14.49 33.43
CA MET A 78 7.94 -13.78 34.57
C MET A 78 7.48 -12.31 34.30
N MET A 79 6.17 -12.04 34.21
CA MET A 79 5.39 -11.04 34.99
C MET A 79 3.94 -10.92 34.48
N THR A 80 2.98 -10.73 35.37
CA THR A 80 1.53 -10.75 35.08
C THR A 80 0.86 -9.45 35.52
N THR A 81 -0.10 -8.93 34.76
CA THR A 81 -1.03 -7.87 35.19
C THR A 81 -2.46 -8.34 35.02
N THR A 82 -3.24 -8.33 36.11
CA THR A 82 -4.62 -8.84 36.13
C THR A 82 -5.61 -7.68 36.03
N ALA A 83 -6.54 -7.75 35.09
CA ALA A 83 -7.74 -6.90 35.06
C ALA A 83 -8.96 -7.77 35.42
N THR A 84 -9.68 -7.39 36.47
CA THR A 84 -10.89 -8.10 36.92
C THR A 84 -12.13 -7.38 36.39
N THR A 85 -12.86 -8.00 35.46
CA THR A 85 -14.20 -7.54 35.05
C THR A 85 -15.24 -8.46 35.68
N THR A 86 -15.94 -7.97 36.69
CA THR A 86 -17.06 -8.67 37.31
C THR A 86 -18.29 -8.54 36.41
N PHE A 87 -18.86 -9.67 35.98
CA PHE A 87 -20.18 -9.70 35.36
C PHE A 87 -21.23 -10.01 36.43
N GLU A 88 -22.19 -9.10 36.62
CA GLU A 88 -23.37 -9.38 37.43
C GLU A 88 -24.39 -10.19 36.64
N THR A 89 -24.87 -11.29 37.23
CA THR A 89 -25.93 -12.11 36.65
C THR A 89 -27.28 -11.40 36.80
N THR A 90 -27.75 -10.72 35.75
CA THR A 90 -29.09 -10.13 35.73
C THR A 90 -30.18 -11.19 35.59
N THR A 91 -31.10 -11.23 36.54
CA THR A 91 -32.34 -12.02 36.50
C THR A 91 -33.16 -11.72 35.23
N PRO A 92 -33.82 -12.72 34.61
CA PRO A 92 -34.70 -12.46 33.47
C PRO A 92 -35.85 -11.51 33.86
N MET A 93 -36.03 -10.43 33.09
CA MET A 93 -37.13 -9.49 33.24
C MET A 93 -38.43 -10.10 32.70
N GLU A 94 -39.56 -9.83 33.36
CA GLU A 94 -40.88 -10.27 32.89
C GLU A 94 -41.29 -9.58 31.59
N THR A 95 -41.73 -10.38 30.61
CA THR A 95 -42.25 -9.88 29.33
C THR A 95 -43.61 -9.22 29.51
N THR A 96 -43.64 -7.90 29.63
CA THR A 96 -44.90 -7.13 29.65
C THR A 96 -45.32 -6.77 28.24
N THR A 97 -46.41 -7.37 27.74
CA THR A 97 -46.97 -7.07 26.42
C THR A 97 -47.61 -5.68 26.39
N MET A 98 -47.00 -4.73 25.69
CA MET A 98 -47.64 -3.44 25.38
C MET A 98 -48.57 -3.55 24.16
N ALA A 99 -49.71 -2.84 24.21
CA ALA A 99 -50.64 -2.74 23.10
C ALA A 99 -50.03 -1.97 21.90
N PRO A 100 -50.41 -2.29 20.66
CA PRO A 100 -49.84 -1.65 19.47
C PRO A 100 -50.19 -0.17 19.40
N THR A 101 -49.16 0.68 19.29
CA THR A 101 -49.34 2.12 19.03
C THR A 101 -49.37 2.35 17.51
N THR A 102 -50.47 2.89 17.01
CA THR A 102 -50.67 3.19 15.58
C THR A 102 -49.74 4.32 15.12
N THR A 103 -48.70 3.97 14.36
CA THR A 103 -47.83 4.94 13.69
C THR A 103 -48.46 5.35 12.36
N MET A 104 -48.62 6.66 12.12
CA MET A 104 -49.12 7.16 10.83
C MET A 104 -48.09 6.91 9.72
N ALA A 105 -48.56 6.47 8.56
CA ALA A 105 -47.71 6.20 7.41
C ALA A 105 -47.08 7.50 6.84
N PRO A 106 -45.80 7.49 6.43
CA PRO A 106 -45.20 8.62 5.74
C PRO A 106 -45.86 8.81 4.36
N THR A 107 -46.10 10.06 3.99
CA THR A 107 -46.72 10.41 2.70
C THR A 107 -45.68 10.38 1.59
N THR A 108 -45.62 9.29 0.84
CA THR A 108 -44.70 9.17 -0.31
C THR A 108 -45.23 9.96 -1.51
N THR A 109 -44.57 11.07 -1.86
CA THR A 109 -44.87 11.80 -3.11
C THR A 109 -44.17 11.10 -4.28
N THR A 110 -44.91 10.24 -4.99
CA THR A 110 -44.45 9.60 -6.22
C THR A 110 -44.30 10.64 -7.33
N MET A 111 -43.07 10.99 -7.71
CA MET A 111 -42.82 11.68 -8.98
C MET A 111 -43.01 10.71 -10.15
N ALA A 112 -43.65 11.18 -11.22
CA ALA A 112 -43.87 10.37 -12.42
C ALA A 112 -42.54 10.04 -13.12
N PRO A 113 -42.37 8.83 -13.69
CA PRO A 113 -41.16 8.46 -14.39
C PRO A 113 -41.01 9.31 -15.66
N THR A 114 -39.89 10.03 -15.78
CA THR A 114 -39.55 10.77 -16.99
C THR A 114 -38.80 9.83 -17.93
N THR A 115 -39.49 9.26 -18.92
CA THR A 115 -38.89 8.37 -19.93
C THR A 115 -37.93 9.17 -20.81
N THR A 116 -36.64 9.14 -20.48
CA THR A 116 -35.59 9.69 -21.33
C THR A 116 -35.11 8.59 -22.25
N THR A 117 -35.53 8.64 -23.52
CA THR A 117 -35.03 7.72 -24.56
C THR A 117 -33.55 8.03 -24.82
N ALA A 118 -32.66 7.26 -24.19
CA ALA A 118 -31.23 7.33 -24.48
C ALA A 118 -30.99 6.86 -25.92
N ALA A 119 -30.45 7.76 -26.76
CA ALA A 119 -29.97 7.37 -28.08
C ALA A 119 -28.75 6.47 -27.91
N VAL A 120 -28.82 5.24 -28.43
CA VAL A 120 -27.67 4.34 -28.54
C VAL A 120 -26.76 4.87 -29.65
N GLY A 121 -25.92 5.85 -29.30
CA GLY A 121 -24.77 6.23 -30.10
C GLY A 121 -23.57 5.36 -29.70
N GLU A 122 -22.95 4.72 -30.68
CA GLU A 122 -21.66 4.03 -30.51
C GLU A 122 -20.52 5.05 -30.31
N SER A 123 -20.56 5.80 -29.21
CA SER A 123 -19.36 6.47 -28.71
C SER A 123 -18.53 5.43 -27.97
N ASN A 124 -17.31 5.18 -28.43
CA ASN A 124 -16.28 4.50 -27.62
C ASN A 124 -16.04 5.35 -26.36
N SER A 125 -16.77 5.07 -25.28
CA SER A 125 -16.82 5.78 -24.00
C SER A 125 -15.61 5.50 -23.11
N GLY A 126 -14.45 5.27 -23.73
CA GLY A 126 -13.18 5.10 -23.04
C GLY A 126 -12.69 6.41 -22.43
N PHE A 127 -12.37 6.37 -21.13
CA PHE A 127 -11.67 7.45 -20.45
C PHE A 127 -10.31 7.71 -21.11
N ARG A 128 -9.84 8.96 -21.11
CA ARG A 128 -8.52 9.34 -21.63
C ARG A 128 -7.60 9.65 -20.46
N MET A 129 -6.29 9.73 -20.71
CA MET A 129 -5.35 10.28 -19.71
C MET A 129 -5.17 11.77 -19.93
N ALA A 130 -5.29 12.57 -18.86
CA ALA A 130 -5.09 14.00 -18.90
C ALA A 130 -3.60 14.32 -19.10
N SER A 131 -3.27 15.10 -20.13
CA SER A 131 -1.89 15.45 -20.53
C SER A 131 -1.35 16.74 -19.91
N ALA A 132 -2.14 17.43 -19.08
CA ALA A 132 -1.91 18.82 -18.69
C ALA A 132 -0.55 19.03 -17.97
N GLY A 133 0.45 19.50 -18.73
CA GLY A 133 1.78 19.86 -18.23
C GLY A 133 2.79 18.72 -18.09
N LEU A 134 2.46 17.49 -18.49
CA LEU A 134 3.31 16.31 -18.24
C LEU A 134 4.15 15.91 -19.47
N ALA A 135 5.44 16.22 -19.43
CA ALA A 135 6.42 15.76 -20.40
C ALA A 135 6.64 14.24 -20.29
N GLY A 136 5.91 13.46 -21.09
CA GLY A 136 6.07 11.99 -21.14
C GLY A 136 4.81 11.19 -21.45
N LEU A 137 3.63 11.82 -21.49
CA LEU A 137 2.42 11.20 -22.05
C LEU A 137 2.39 11.41 -23.57
N LEU A 138 2.44 10.32 -24.33
CA LEU A 138 2.37 10.32 -25.80
C LEU A 138 1.13 9.54 -26.24
N LEU A 139 0.35 10.11 -27.16
CA LEU A 139 -0.70 9.37 -27.87
C LEU A 139 -0.05 8.63 -29.04
N ALA A 140 -0.18 7.31 -29.10
CA ALA A 140 0.32 6.50 -30.21
C ALA A 140 -0.63 5.33 -30.47
N ASP A 141 -0.97 5.08 -31.73
CA ASP A 141 -1.67 3.85 -32.16
C ASP A 141 -3.01 3.59 -31.42
N ASN A 142 -3.78 4.66 -31.14
CA ASN A 142 -5.01 4.67 -30.31
C ASN A 142 -4.83 4.28 -28.84
N ALA A 143 -3.60 4.18 -28.35
CA ALA A 143 -3.30 3.95 -26.95
C ALA A 143 -2.55 5.14 -26.32
N TYR A 144 -2.72 5.29 -25.01
CA TYR A 144 -1.93 6.23 -24.21
C TYR A 144 -0.63 5.54 -23.81
N ARG A 145 0.51 6.12 -24.20
CA ARG A 145 1.83 5.70 -23.73
C ARG A 145 2.33 6.64 -22.65
N ILE A 146 2.51 6.10 -21.45
CA ILE A 146 3.11 6.83 -20.32
C ILE A 146 4.59 6.45 -20.25
N SER A 147 5.44 7.47 -20.18
CA SER A 147 6.87 7.34 -19.95
C SER A 147 7.36 8.52 -19.12
N THR A 148 8.58 8.41 -18.60
CA THR A 148 9.28 9.50 -17.91
C THR A 148 10.71 9.54 -18.44
N ASP A 149 11.23 10.74 -18.70
CA ASP A 149 12.65 10.95 -18.94
C ASP A 149 13.24 11.51 -17.64
N GLY A 150 13.97 10.67 -16.89
CA GLY A 150 14.67 11.11 -15.68
C GLY A 150 15.77 12.13 -15.98
N SER A 151 16.36 12.74 -14.95
CA SER A 151 17.67 13.36 -15.09
C SER A 151 18.78 12.35 -14.80
N PHE A 152 20.02 12.70 -15.14
CA PHE A 152 21.18 11.86 -14.85
C PHE A 152 21.31 11.64 -13.33
N ASP A 153 21.35 10.38 -12.90
CA ASP A 153 21.39 9.94 -11.50
C ASP A 153 20.28 10.50 -10.58
N ARG A 154 19.19 11.02 -11.17
CA ARG A 154 18.01 11.50 -10.44
C ARG A 154 16.76 11.10 -11.21
N GLY A 155 16.10 10.03 -10.77
CA GLY A 155 14.88 9.60 -11.43
C GLY A 155 13.73 10.59 -11.24
N HIS A 156 12.82 10.60 -12.21
CA HIS A 156 11.63 11.44 -12.20
C HIS A 156 10.37 10.58 -12.23
N TRP A 157 9.41 10.98 -11.39
CA TRP A 157 8.08 10.41 -11.39
C TRP A 157 7.21 11.18 -12.38
N ASN A 158 6.52 10.44 -13.25
CA ASN A 158 5.42 10.98 -14.04
C ASN A 158 4.12 10.35 -13.53
N THR A 159 3.23 11.16 -12.95
CA THR A 159 1.93 10.73 -12.43
C THR A 159 0.83 11.31 -13.30
N VAL A 160 -0.04 10.45 -13.82
CA VAL A 160 -1.15 10.81 -14.69
C VAL A 160 -2.47 10.33 -14.11
N LEU A 161 -3.51 11.14 -14.30
CA LEU A 161 -4.89 10.83 -13.94
C LEU A 161 -5.77 10.77 -15.20
N GLY A 162 -6.86 10.01 -15.12
CA GLY A 162 -7.90 10.01 -16.14
C GLY A 162 -8.54 11.39 -16.27
N ASP A 163 -8.96 11.75 -17.48
CA ASP A 163 -9.67 13.00 -17.79
C ASP A 163 -11.15 12.96 -17.38
N GLN A 164 -11.64 11.78 -16.98
CA GLN A 164 -13.04 11.49 -16.68
C GLN A 164 -13.16 10.64 -15.42
N GLU A 165 -14.15 11.00 -14.59
CA GLU A 165 -14.56 10.25 -13.41
C GLU A 165 -15.21 8.92 -13.82
N ILE A 166 -14.88 7.84 -13.10
CA ILE A 166 -15.52 6.55 -13.26
C ILE A 166 -17.02 6.70 -12.90
N PRO A 167 -17.95 6.17 -13.70
CA PRO A 167 -19.39 6.25 -13.43
C PRO A 167 -19.75 5.82 -12.01
N GLN A 168 -20.62 6.58 -11.35
CA GLN A 168 -21.01 6.36 -9.94
C GLN A 168 -21.85 5.08 -9.68
N SER A 169 -22.11 4.29 -10.72
CA SER A 169 -22.87 3.03 -10.69
C SER A 169 -22.38 2.10 -11.80
N GLY A 170 -22.60 0.81 -11.65
CA GLY A 170 -22.15 -0.22 -12.58
C GLY A 170 -20.66 -0.55 -12.45
N ARG A 171 -20.15 -1.29 -13.43
CA ARG A 171 -18.79 -1.85 -13.43
C ARG A 171 -17.99 -1.32 -14.62
N SER A 172 -16.77 -0.84 -14.35
CA SER A 172 -15.83 -0.29 -15.32
C SER A 172 -14.55 -1.11 -15.34
N TYR A 173 -14.02 -1.36 -16.54
CA TYR A 173 -12.79 -2.13 -16.73
C TYR A 173 -11.88 -1.53 -17.82
N TRP A 174 -10.58 -1.60 -17.56
CA TRP A 174 -9.55 -1.23 -18.52
C TRP A 174 -8.27 -2.04 -18.25
N GLU A 175 -7.39 -2.10 -19.24
CA GLU A 175 -6.14 -2.85 -19.17
C GLU A 175 -4.94 -1.95 -19.41
N VAL A 176 -3.87 -2.16 -18.64
CA VAL A 176 -2.57 -1.51 -18.78
C VAL A 176 -1.51 -2.55 -19.08
N LYS A 177 -0.86 -2.45 -20.23
CA LYS A 177 0.19 -3.36 -20.69
C LYS A 177 1.57 -2.75 -20.48
N ILE A 178 2.47 -3.50 -19.86
CA ILE A 178 3.87 -3.12 -19.66
C ILE A 178 4.67 -3.42 -20.94
N VAL A 179 4.89 -2.40 -21.79
CA VAL A 179 5.57 -2.55 -23.09
C VAL A 179 7.09 -2.63 -22.94
N LYS A 180 7.63 -1.85 -22.00
CA LYS A 180 9.05 -1.83 -21.59
C LYS A 180 9.08 -1.67 -20.08
N LYS A 181 9.94 -2.44 -19.40
CA LYS A 181 10.29 -2.25 -17.98
C LYS A 181 11.81 -2.42 -17.83
N PRO A 182 12.56 -1.45 -17.27
CA PRO A 182 13.95 -1.61 -16.90
C PRO A 182 14.07 -2.34 -15.55
N THR A 183 15.28 -2.75 -15.18
CA THR A 183 15.57 -3.44 -13.91
C THR A 183 15.60 -2.51 -12.69
N ASP A 184 15.25 -1.23 -12.85
CA ASP A 184 15.16 -0.24 -11.78
C ASP A 184 14.11 0.79 -12.20
N ALA A 185 12.85 0.36 -12.09
CA ALA A 185 11.69 1.22 -12.19
C ALA A 185 10.57 0.68 -11.32
N PHE A 186 9.85 1.64 -10.73
CA PHE A 186 8.65 1.45 -9.95
C PHE A 186 7.45 1.94 -10.77
N GLU A 187 6.39 1.15 -10.81
CA GLU A 187 5.11 1.58 -11.36
C GLU A 187 4.00 1.42 -10.32
N TYR A 188 3.02 2.32 -10.37
CA TYR A 188 1.77 2.22 -9.63
C TYR A 188 0.61 2.33 -10.61
N ILE A 189 -0.36 1.41 -10.55
CA ILE A 189 -1.51 1.33 -11.45
C ILE A 189 -2.77 1.12 -10.60
N GLY A 190 -3.81 1.94 -10.79
CA GLY A 190 -5.08 1.77 -10.09
C GLY A 190 -6.00 2.98 -10.22
N VAL A 191 -6.56 3.44 -9.11
CA VAL A 191 -7.49 4.58 -9.06
C VAL A 191 -7.15 5.57 -7.95
N ALA A 192 -7.42 6.86 -8.19
CA ALA A 192 -7.26 7.92 -7.21
C ALA A 192 -8.47 8.87 -7.23
N GLU A 193 -8.63 9.66 -6.17
CA GLU A 193 -9.53 10.83 -6.18
C GLU A 193 -8.99 11.90 -7.16
N PRO A 194 -9.85 12.62 -7.90
CA PRO A 194 -9.44 13.66 -8.87
C PRO A 194 -8.54 14.78 -8.31
N THR A 195 -8.49 14.94 -6.99
CA THR A 195 -7.67 15.95 -6.29
C THR A 195 -6.22 15.51 -6.07
N ALA A 196 -5.84 14.30 -6.48
CA ALA A 196 -4.48 13.79 -6.34
C ALA A 196 -3.45 14.67 -7.08
N ASP A 197 -2.36 15.01 -6.39
CA ASP A 197 -1.27 15.82 -6.95
C ASP A 197 -0.45 15.04 -7.99
N VAL A 198 -0.49 15.46 -9.26
CA VAL A 198 0.26 14.84 -10.37
C VAL A 198 1.77 15.15 -10.38
N THR A 199 2.25 16.06 -9.53
CA THR A 199 3.69 16.41 -9.45
C THR A 199 4.52 15.45 -8.62
N MET A 200 3.90 14.44 -8.01
CA MET A 200 4.51 13.48 -7.10
C MET A 200 3.95 12.07 -7.31
N PRO A 201 4.67 11.00 -6.96
CA PRO A 201 4.16 9.63 -7.08
C PRO A 201 2.91 9.42 -6.26
N LEU A 202 2.00 8.59 -6.78
CA LEU A 202 0.72 8.27 -6.15
C LEU A 202 0.83 7.82 -4.68
N ILE A 203 1.86 7.05 -4.32
CA ILE A 203 2.09 6.61 -2.93
C ILE A 203 2.52 7.73 -1.95
N LYS A 204 2.98 8.88 -2.48
CA LYS A 204 3.32 10.07 -1.69
C LYS A 204 2.21 11.11 -1.71
N ASN A 205 1.08 10.82 -2.36
CA ASN A 205 0.00 11.78 -2.45
C ASN A 205 -0.62 12.07 -1.08
N ARG A 206 -1.03 13.33 -0.89
CA ARG A 206 -1.71 13.82 0.32
C ARG A 206 -2.94 14.67 0.00
N LYS A 207 -3.18 15.01 -1.27
CA LYS A 207 -4.32 15.83 -1.72
C LYS A 207 -5.52 15.00 -2.20
N GLY A 208 -5.29 13.73 -2.55
CA GLY A 208 -6.34 12.77 -2.89
C GLY A 208 -6.00 11.37 -2.37
N LYS A 209 -7.04 10.62 -2.00
CA LYS A 209 -6.94 9.19 -1.65
C LYS A 209 -6.71 8.36 -2.91
N GLY A 210 -6.24 7.14 -2.75
CA GLY A 210 -6.05 6.24 -3.88
C GLY A 210 -5.69 4.82 -3.48
N TRP A 211 -5.83 3.93 -4.46
CA TRP A 211 -5.75 2.48 -4.32
C TRP A 211 -5.07 1.90 -5.56
N PHE A 212 -3.90 1.28 -5.38
CA PHE A 212 -2.99 0.94 -6.48
C PHE A 212 -2.37 -0.43 -6.29
N TRP A 213 -2.14 -1.14 -7.39
CA TRP A 213 -1.12 -2.18 -7.45
C TRP A 213 0.19 -1.52 -7.86
N GLY A 214 1.19 -1.63 -6.98
CA GLY A 214 2.54 -1.18 -7.22
C GLY A 214 3.50 -2.34 -7.44
N SER A 215 4.54 -2.13 -8.24
CA SER A 215 5.62 -3.12 -8.41
C SER A 215 6.95 -2.44 -8.75
N ASP A 216 8.03 -3.04 -8.27
CA ASP A 216 9.40 -2.76 -8.71
C ASP A 216 9.88 -3.90 -9.64
N TRP A 217 11.17 -4.26 -9.64
CA TRP A 217 11.71 -5.34 -10.46
C TRP A 217 11.70 -6.73 -9.80
N HIS A 218 11.35 -6.84 -8.51
CA HIS A 218 11.35 -8.07 -7.72
C HIS A 218 10.02 -8.36 -7.02
N GLU A 219 9.37 -7.33 -6.47
CA GLU A 219 8.19 -7.44 -5.62
C GLU A 219 6.99 -6.66 -6.17
N SER A 220 5.83 -6.91 -5.58
CA SER A 220 4.64 -6.13 -5.81
C SER A 220 3.84 -5.97 -4.52
N TRP A 221 3.14 -4.83 -4.40
CA TRP A 221 2.40 -4.45 -3.21
C TRP A 221 1.06 -3.81 -3.60
N VAL A 222 0.08 -3.98 -2.75
CA VAL A 222 -1.21 -3.31 -2.81
C VAL A 222 -1.15 -2.09 -1.90
N TYR A 223 -1.28 -0.90 -2.48
CA TYR A 223 -1.28 0.35 -1.75
C TYR A 223 -2.72 0.81 -1.54
N THR A 224 -3.09 1.09 -0.30
CA THR A 224 -4.39 1.69 0.04
C THR A 224 -4.20 2.94 0.91
N PHE A 225 -5.11 3.89 0.80
CA PHE A 225 -5.09 5.09 1.64
C PHE A 225 -5.61 4.81 3.05
N MET A 226 -4.75 4.92 4.04
CA MET A 226 -5.08 4.85 5.46
C MET A 226 -5.32 6.25 6.01
N GLU A 227 -6.52 6.51 6.54
CA GLU A 227 -6.85 7.78 7.21
C GLU A 227 -6.12 7.89 8.57
N MET A 228 -5.53 9.06 8.86
CA MET A 228 -4.90 9.30 10.16
C MET A 228 -5.97 9.58 11.22
N LYS A 229 -6.22 8.58 12.08
CA LYS A 229 -7.06 8.73 13.28
C LYS A 229 -6.30 9.60 14.32
N PRO A 230 -6.98 10.45 15.12
CA PRO A 230 -6.33 11.26 16.16
C PRO A 230 -5.45 10.41 17.10
N GLY A 231 -4.28 10.93 17.46
CA GLY A 231 -3.28 10.23 18.29
C GLY A 231 -2.52 9.08 17.60
N MET A 232 -2.85 8.73 16.35
CA MET A 232 -2.12 7.66 15.63
C MET A 232 -0.64 8.03 15.39
N ASN A 233 -0.35 9.28 15.05
CA ASN A 233 1.02 9.78 14.89
C ASN A 233 1.82 9.58 16.19
N ASP A 234 1.31 10.08 17.31
CA ASP A 234 2.01 10.02 18.60
C ASP A 234 2.31 8.57 19.00
N LYS A 235 1.32 7.67 18.87
CA LYS A 235 1.51 6.23 19.12
C LYS A 235 2.52 5.58 18.17
N LYS A 236 2.52 5.95 16.89
CA LYS A 236 3.52 5.44 15.92
C LYS A 236 4.91 5.95 16.24
N MET A 237 5.06 7.24 16.53
CA MET A 237 6.34 7.86 16.88
C MET A 237 6.89 7.35 18.22
N GLU A 238 6.03 7.10 19.21
CA GLU A 238 6.38 6.41 20.45
C GLU A 238 6.85 4.97 20.20
N THR A 239 6.15 4.23 19.32
CA THR A 239 6.55 2.87 18.92
C THR A 239 7.93 2.89 18.26
N HIS A 240 8.14 3.74 17.25
CA HIS A 240 9.44 3.91 16.61
C HIS A 240 10.53 4.36 17.59
N LYS A 241 10.18 5.20 18.58
CA LYS A 241 11.12 5.61 19.63
C LYS A 241 11.54 4.49 20.55
N ASN A 242 10.59 3.71 21.06
CA ASN A 242 10.89 2.57 21.94
C ASN A 242 11.77 1.54 21.20
N ILE A 243 11.56 1.36 19.90
CA ILE A 243 12.39 0.52 19.04
C ILE A 243 13.79 1.14 18.89
N ALA A 244 13.91 2.41 18.51
CA ALA A 244 15.19 3.12 18.34
C ALA A 244 16.04 3.19 19.64
N ASP A 245 15.45 3.62 20.76
CA ASP A 245 16.12 3.65 22.06
C ASP A 245 16.54 2.22 22.50
N GLY A 246 15.79 1.18 22.09
CA GLY A 246 16.17 -0.23 22.24
C GLY A 246 17.45 -0.61 21.49
N ALA A 247 17.58 -0.24 20.21
CA ALA A 247 18.79 -0.51 19.44
C ALA A 247 20.02 0.29 19.94
N VAL A 248 19.83 1.53 20.39
CA VAL A 248 20.88 2.32 21.03
C VAL A 248 21.34 1.63 22.33
N LYS A 249 20.40 1.18 23.16
CA LYS A 249 20.71 0.45 24.41
C LYS A 249 21.45 -0.86 24.15
N LEU A 250 21.15 -1.56 23.05
CA LEU A 250 21.89 -2.74 22.61
C LEU A 250 23.18 -2.42 21.84
N GLY A 251 23.55 -1.13 21.69
CA GLY A 251 24.76 -0.72 20.97
C GLY A 251 24.81 -1.23 19.53
N LEU A 252 23.67 -1.39 18.87
CA LEU A 252 23.58 -1.82 17.46
C LEU A 252 23.79 -0.63 16.52
N PHE A 253 23.34 0.56 16.93
CA PHE A 253 23.42 1.80 16.17
C PHE A 253 23.69 2.99 17.09
N ASP A 254 24.39 3.98 16.54
CA ASP A 254 24.54 5.28 17.19
C ASP A 254 23.21 6.05 17.19
N LYS A 255 22.92 6.77 18.29
CA LYS A 255 21.67 7.50 18.45
C LYS A 255 21.50 8.60 17.41
N LYS A 256 22.55 9.36 17.10
CA LYS A 256 22.50 10.44 16.12
C LYS A 256 22.22 9.88 14.72
N VAL A 257 22.77 8.71 14.38
CA VAL A 257 22.48 8.02 13.11
C VAL A 257 20.99 7.66 13.01
N LEU A 258 20.40 7.07 14.06
CA LEU A 258 18.96 6.75 14.09
C LEU A 258 18.09 8.02 14.05
N ASP A 259 18.43 9.07 14.81
CA ASP A 259 17.71 10.34 14.83
C ASP A 259 17.75 11.05 13.44
N ASP A 260 18.91 11.08 12.79
CA ASP A 260 19.08 11.75 11.49
C ASP A 260 18.51 10.96 10.31
N GLN A 261 18.64 9.63 10.30
CA GLN A 261 18.21 8.80 9.18
C GLN A 261 16.80 8.24 9.34
N TRP A 262 16.39 7.79 10.53
CA TRP A 262 15.10 7.16 10.71
C TRP A 262 14.02 8.19 11.02
N TYR A 263 14.13 8.84 12.19
CA TYR A 263 13.10 9.77 12.67
C TYR A 263 12.81 10.91 11.70
N ARG A 264 13.85 11.49 11.09
CA ARG A 264 13.72 12.56 10.11
C ARG A 264 12.83 12.18 8.91
N ASN A 265 12.83 10.91 8.50
CA ASN A 265 12.04 10.41 7.37
C ASN A 265 10.62 9.99 7.79
N ILE A 266 10.40 9.52 9.02
CA ILE A 266 9.07 9.06 9.48
C ILE A 266 8.24 10.13 10.17
N LYS A 267 8.84 11.19 10.73
CA LYS A 267 8.12 12.22 11.51
C LYS A 267 7.00 12.91 10.73
N ASP A 268 7.16 13.06 9.42
CA ASP A 268 6.20 13.72 8.54
C ASP A 268 5.28 12.70 7.84
N LEU A 269 5.66 11.41 7.81
CA LEU A 269 4.93 10.33 7.14
C LEU A 269 3.50 10.19 7.68
N TRP A 270 3.38 10.27 9.00
CA TRP A 270 2.15 10.13 9.78
C TRP A 270 1.42 11.45 10.03
N THR A 271 1.80 12.53 9.34
CA THR A 271 1.16 13.85 9.45
C THR A 271 0.14 14.09 8.33
N GLY A 272 -0.88 14.90 8.61
CA GLY A 272 -1.95 15.22 7.66
C GLY A 272 -3.14 14.25 7.72
N PRO A 273 -4.02 14.24 6.71
CA PRO A 273 -5.29 13.50 6.74
C PRO A 273 -5.14 11.98 6.56
N GLY A 274 -3.99 11.50 6.09
CA GLY A 274 -3.75 10.09 5.81
C GLY A 274 -2.49 9.86 4.99
N THR A 275 -2.15 8.59 4.79
CA THR A 275 -1.05 8.14 3.92
C THR A 275 -1.45 6.88 3.17
N HIS A 276 -0.90 6.68 1.99
CA HIS A 276 -0.88 5.35 1.39
C HIS A 276 0.03 4.43 2.19
N VAL A 277 -0.41 3.19 2.39
CA VAL A 277 0.34 2.11 3.02
C VAL A 277 0.41 0.96 2.01
N GLY A 278 1.62 0.52 1.69
CA GLY A 278 1.85 -0.67 0.89
C GLY A 278 1.75 -1.92 1.76
N MET A 279 1.00 -2.90 1.30
CA MET A 279 0.88 -4.22 1.90
C MET A 279 1.25 -5.27 0.86
N LEU A 280 1.94 -6.33 1.26
CA LEU A 280 1.99 -7.54 0.43
C LEU A 280 0.56 -8.09 0.32
N ALA A 281 0.17 -8.52 -0.88
CA ALA A 281 -1.11 -9.20 -1.06
C ALA A 281 -1.09 -10.56 -0.33
N ASP A 282 -2.22 -10.95 0.27
CA ASP A 282 -2.35 -12.21 1.02
C ASP A 282 -1.93 -13.42 0.16
N ASP A 283 -2.36 -13.40 -1.10
CA ASP A 283 -1.83 -14.23 -2.19
C ASP A 283 -0.78 -13.40 -2.93
N TYR A 284 0.49 -13.83 -2.96
CA TYR A 284 1.59 -13.07 -3.59
C TYR A 284 1.27 -12.70 -5.05
N TRP A 285 1.06 -11.41 -5.32
CA TRP A 285 0.85 -10.90 -6.67
C TRP A 285 2.20 -10.77 -7.41
N PRO A 286 2.32 -11.26 -8.65
CA PRO A 286 3.61 -11.30 -9.35
C PRO A 286 4.09 -9.87 -9.69
N PRO A 287 5.40 -9.60 -9.61
CA PRO A 287 5.93 -8.31 -10.06
C PRO A 287 5.62 -8.07 -11.53
N PHE A 288 5.53 -6.79 -11.90
CA PHE A 288 5.37 -6.40 -13.30
C PHE A 288 6.60 -6.84 -14.10
N GLN A 289 6.35 -7.38 -15.28
CA GLN A 289 7.37 -7.83 -16.23
C GLN A 289 7.06 -7.24 -17.60
N LYS A 290 8.06 -7.22 -18.49
CA LYS A 290 7.78 -6.85 -19.89
C LYS A 290 6.76 -7.82 -20.48
N GLY A 291 5.64 -7.28 -20.96
CA GLY A 291 4.52 -8.03 -21.50
C GLY A 291 3.37 -8.24 -20.53
N THR A 292 3.53 -7.98 -19.23
CA THR A 292 2.44 -8.08 -18.24
C THR A 292 1.27 -7.19 -18.66
N VAL A 293 0.07 -7.74 -18.59
CA VAL A 293 -1.20 -7.01 -18.74
C VAL A 293 -1.89 -6.97 -17.39
N VAL A 294 -2.07 -5.77 -16.85
CA VAL A 294 -2.81 -5.50 -15.62
C VAL A 294 -4.22 -5.06 -15.99
N GLY A 295 -5.24 -5.84 -15.63
CA GLY A 295 -6.64 -5.43 -15.71
C GLY A 295 -7.06 -4.78 -14.40
N ILE A 296 -7.79 -3.66 -14.50
CA ILE A 296 -8.26 -2.88 -13.36
C ILE A 296 -9.79 -2.87 -13.41
N ASP A 297 -10.41 -3.38 -12.34
CA ASP A 297 -11.81 -3.77 -12.30
C ASP A 297 -12.50 -3.04 -11.14
N VAL A 298 -13.28 -2.01 -11.48
CA VAL A 298 -13.98 -1.14 -10.51
C VAL A 298 -15.47 -1.39 -10.62
N ASP A 299 -16.08 -1.88 -9.56
CA ASP A 299 -17.52 -2.11 -9.44
C ASP A 299 -18.08 -1.12 -8.41
N MET A 300 -18.80 -0.10 -8.88
CA MET A 300 -19.31 0.99 -8.04
C MET A 300 -20.64 0.64 -7.35
N ASP A 301 -21.33 -0.40 -7.83
CA ASP A 301 -22.54 -0.91 -7.18
C ASP A 301 -22.18 -1.77 -5.95
N ASP A 302 -21.17 -2.62 -6.09
CA ASP A 302 -20.53 -3.37 -5.00
C ASP A 302 -19.60 -2.47 -4.15
N GLY A 303 -19.07 -1.42 -4.75
CA GLY A 303 -18.06 -0.54 -4.18
C GLY A 303 -16.65 -1.13 -4.17
N SER A 304 -16.33 -2.15 -4.97
CA SER A 304 -15.06 -2.88 -4.90
C SER A 304 -14.08 -2.53 -6.03
N LEU A 305 -12.79 -2.60 -5.71
CA LEU A 305 -11.67 -2.60 -6.66
C LEU A 305 -11.05 -3.99 -6.68
N ALA A 306 -10.79 -4.53 -7.87
CA ALA A 306 -10.06 -5.77 -8.07
C ALA A 306 -9.00 -5.62 -9.16
N PHE A 307 -8.02 -6.51 -9.14
CA PHE A 307 -6.96 -6.57 -10.16
C PHE A 307 -6.92 -7.93 -10.86
N TRP A 308 -6.50 -7.88 -12.11
CA TRP A 308 -6.27 -9.02 -12.99
C TRP A 308 -4.83 -8.98 -13.50
N GLY A 309 -4.13 -10.12 -13.48
CA GLY A 309 -2.77 -10.25 -14.03
C GLY A 309 -2.78 -11.25 -15.18
N ASN A 310 -2.47 -10.79 -16.40
CA ASN A 310 -2.45 -11.61 -17.62
C ASN A 310 -3.76 -12.42 -17.83
N GLY A 311 -4.91 -11.83 -17.49
CA GLY A 311 -6.23 -12.46 -17.58
C GLY A 311 -6.62 -13.36 -16.38
N GLN A 312 -5.74 -13.57 -15.41
CA GLN A 312 -6.06 -14.26 -14.15
C GLN A 312 -6.56 -13.24 -13.10
N PHE A 313 -7.68 -13.56 -12.43
CA PHE A 313 -8.15 -12.78 -11.28
C PHE A 313 -7.19 -12.92 -10.10
N LEU A 314 -6.72 -11.80 -9.54
CA LEU A 314 -5.76 -11.79 -8.43
C LEU A 314 -6.41 -11.50 -7.07
N GLY A 315 -7.61 -10.92 -7.08
CA GLY A 315 -8.39 -10.66 -5.87
C GLY A 315 -8.99 -9.27 -5.80
N VAL A 316 -9.86 -9.09 -4.80
CA VAL A 316 -10.39 -7.78 -4.40
C VAL A 316 -9.38 -7.11 -3.47
N VAL A 317 -9.11 -5.83 -3.73
CA VAL A 317 -8.23 -4.99 -2.91
C VAL A 317 -8.80 -4.85 -1.51
N LYS A 318 -7.97 -5.12 -0.50
CA LYS A 318 -8.30 -4.93 0.92
C LYS A 318 -7.63 -3.69 1.48
N ASP A 319 -8.28 -3.05 2.45
CA ASP A 319 -7.74 -1.95 3.23
C ASP A 319 -6.75 -2.42 4.31
N ASN A 320 -6.18 -1.48 5.05
CA ASN A 320 -5.26 -1.75 6.16
C ASN A 320 -5.93 -2.38 7.41
N GLU A 321 -7.24 -2.69 7.36
CA GLU A 321 -7.97 -3.46 8.37
C GLU A 321 -8.40 -4.84 7.81
N GLY A 322 -7.93 -5.23 6.63
CA GLY A 322 -8.21 -6.51 5.97
C GLY A 322 -9.59 -6.62 5.31
N LYS A 323 -10.34 -5.51 5.24
CA LYS A 323 -11.68 -5.46 4.66
C LYS A 323 -11.60 -5.08 3.17
N PRO A 324 -12.50 -5.57 2.30
CA PRO A 324 -12.59 -5.05 0.94
C PRO A 324 -12.70 -3.51 0.93
N VAL A 325 -11.94 -2.84 0.07
CA VAL A 325 -12.06 -1.39 -0.08
C VAL A 325 -13.47 -1.03 -0.55
N ASN A 326 -14.00 0.07 -0.01
CA ASN A 326 -15.32 0.59 -0.37
C ASN A 326 -15.17 1.90 -1.14
N LEU A 327 -15.43 1.86 -2.45
CA LEU A 327 -15.44 2.97 -3.40
C LEU A 327 -16.84 3.54 -3.65
N LYS A 328 -17.89 2.98 -3.05
CA LYS A 328 -19.28 3.38 -3.33
C LYS A 328 -19.51 4.86 -3.01
N GLY A 329 -20.01 5.62 -3.99
CA GLY A 329 -20.22 7.06 -3.88
C GLY A 329 -18.94 7.91 -3.84
N LYS A 330 -17.75 7.33 -4.06
CA LYS A 330 -16.50 8.08 -4.20
C LYS A 330 -16.31 8.56 -5.62
N LYS A 331 -15.77 9.77 -5.77
CA LYS A 331 -15.28 10.27 -7.05
C LYS A 331 -13.87 9.73 -7.28
N VAL A 332 -13.72 8.84 -8.25
CA VAL A 332 -12.42 8.24 -8.59
C VAL A 332 -12.15 8.28 -10.09
N VAL A 333 -10.88 8.37 -10.46
CA VAL A 333 -10.36 8.36 -11.84
C VAL A 333 -9.30 7.27 -11.96
N PRO A 334 -9.09 6.69 -13.16
CA PRO A 334 -7.89 5.91 -13.45
C PRO A 334 -6.62 6.70 -13.07
N ALA A 335 -5.65 6.05 -12.45
CA ALA A 335 -4.46 6.70 -11.94
C ALA A 335 -3.23 5.82 -12.14
N MET A 336 -2.15 6.41 -12.67
CA MET A 336 -0.85 5.74 -12.80
C MET A 336 0.30 6.65 -12.41
N SER A 337 1.36 6.07 -11.86
CA SER A 337 2.67 6.69 -11.71
C SER A 337 3.73 5.79 -12.30
N VAL A 338 4.70 6.39 -12.99
CA VAL A 338 5.88 5.68 -13.52
C VAL A 338 7.14 6.39 -13.05
N TYR A 339 8.07 5.63 -12.47
CA TYR A 339 9.45 6.06 -12.23
C TYR A 339 10.34 5.70 -13.41
N GLY A 340 11.39 6.49 -13.58
CA GLY A 340 12.47 6.20 -14.52
C GLY A 340 13.61 7.18 -14.34
N ARG A 341 14.80 6.72 -14.71
CA ARG A 341 16.07 7.42 -14.54
C ARG A 341 16.89 7.37 -15.83
N ASN A 342 17.82 8.30 -15.98
CA ASN A 342 18.79 8.24 -17.05
C ASN A 342 20.16 7.87 -16.48
N THR A 343 20.72 6.76 -16.95
CA THR A 343 22.06 6.28 -16.57
C THR A 343 22.99 6.52 -17.76
N GLY A 344 23.52 7.75 -17.85
CA GLY A 344 24.29 8.22 -18.99
C GLY A 344 23.47 8.24 -20.29
N ALA A 345 23.94 7.52 -21.31
CA ALA A 345 23.24 7.41 -22.60
C ALA A 345 22.01 6.49 -22.56
N VAL A 346 21.79 5.72 -21.48
CA VAL A 346 20.71 4.75 -21.39
C VAL A 346 19.50 5.33 -20.64
N LYS A 347 18.36 5.42 -21.34
CA LYS A 347 17.06 5.77 -20.75
C LYS A 347 16.44 4.55 -20.07
N GLN A 348 16.51 4.48 -18.74
CA GLN A 348 15.85 3.46 -17.92
C GLN A 348 14.46 3.97 -17.52
N ASN A 349 13.52 3.85 -18.45
CA ASN A 349 12.13 4.20 -18.24
C ASN A 349 11.19 3.06 -18.62
N THR A 350 10.12 2.91 -17.84
CA THR A 350 9.00 2.05 -18.17
C THR A 350 8.10 2.73 -19.21
N ILE A 351 7.54 1.92 -20.11
CA ILE A 351 6.53 2.34 -21.08
C ILE A 351 5.30 1.48 -20.83
N MET A 352 4.19 2.11 -20.48
CA MET A 352 2.89 1.46 -20.29
C MET A 352 1.91 1.88 -21.40
N GLU A 353 1.07 0.96 -21.84
CA GLU A 353 0.06 1.15 -22.90
C GLU A 353 -1.33 0.84 -22.36
N ILE A 354 -2.28 1.76 -22.51
CA ILE A 354 -3.63 1.64 -21.93
C ILE A 354 -4.67 1.28 -23.00
N ARG A 355 -5.54 0.32 -22.68
CA ARG A 355 -6.73 -0.05 -23.46
C ARG A 355 -8.00 0.11 -22.61
N THR A 356 -8.97 0.85 -23.12
CA THR A 356 -10.23 1.23 -22.44
C THR A 356 -11.45 0.81 -23.26
N GLY A 357 -12.65 0.85 -22.67
CA GLY A 357 -13.88 0.42 -23.36
C GLY A 357 -13.94 -1.11 -23.50
N LEU A 358 -13.43 -1.82 -22.49
CA LEU A 358 -13.39 -3.27 -22.42
C LEU A 358 -14.46 -3.76 -21.44
N ASP A 359 -15.15 -4.85 -21.77
CA ASP A 359 -16.02 -5.53 -20.83
C ASP A 359 -15.22 -6.16 -19.68
N ALA A 360 -15.75 -6.06 -18.47
CA ALA A 360 -15.09 -6.57 -17.27
C ALA A 360 -15.23 -8.11 -17.19
N PRO A 361 -14.14 -8.89 -17.13
CA PRO A 361 -14.22 -10.35 -17.10
C PRO A 361 -15.02 -10.87 -15.90
N SER A 362 -15.70 -12.02 -16.01
CA SER A 362 -16.50 -12.57 -14.89
C SER A 362 -15.61 -12.93 -13.70
N ARG A 363 -15.83 -12.29 -12.54
CA ARG A 363 -15.07 -12.61 -11.32
C ARG A 363 -15.38 -14.04 -10.86
N PRO A 364 -14.38 -14.84 -10.43
CA PRO A 364 -14.64 -16.16 -9.85
C PRO A 364 -15.53 -16.05 -8.60
N GLY A 365 -16.59 -16.86 -8.54
CA GLY A 365 -17.42 -17.00 -7.33
C GLY A 365 -18.44 -15.89 -7.06
N LYS A 366 -18.79 -15.06 -8.05
CA LYS A 366 -20.01 -14.22 -8.04
C LYS A 366 -21.06 -14.78 -9.01
#